data_AF-A0ABD3QGD7-F1
#
_entry.id   AF-A0ABD3QGD7-F1
#
_cell.length_a   1.000
_cell.length_b   1.000
_cell.length_c   1.000
_cell.angle_alpha   90.00
_cell.angle_beta   90.00
_cell.angle_gamma   90.00
#
_symmetry.space_group_name_H-M   'P 1'
#
loop_
_entity.id
_entity.type
_entity.pdbx_description
1 polymer ?
#
loop_
_entity_poly.entity_id
_entity_poly.type
_entity_poly.pdbx_seq_one_letter_code
_entity_poly.pdbx_strand_id
1 'polypeptide(L)'
;MASILRYQVFLSVIILFLSIWKNALANTVSLQRSLPFSPSTNEVIITYLPIWALIILGIYALASVLVRVATFEDCSEAAVQLGREIEEAKLRLKGRGFELLQG
;
A
#
# COMPACT_ATOMS: atom_id res chain seq x y z
N MET A 1 -7.49 14.88 14.89
CA MET A 1 -8.78 14.89 14.16
C MET A 1 -8.67 14.39 12.72
N ALA A 2 -7.56 14.60 12.00
CA ALA A 2 -7.42 14.17 10.60
C ALA A 2 -7.36 12.63 10.38
N SER A 3 -6.98 11.84 11.39
CA SER A 3 -6.94 10.37 11.29
C SER A 3 -8.31 9.72 11.24
N ILE A 4 -9.29 10.22 12.00
CA ILE A 4 -10.68 9.72 12.05
C ILE A 4 -11.35 9.88 10.67
N LEU A 5 -11.09 10.99 9.97
CA LEU A 5 -11.68 11.24 8.65
C LEU A 5 -11.17 10.26 7.57
N ARG A 6 -9.91 9.82 7.66
CA ARG A 6 -9.31 8.87 6.70
C ARG A 6 -9.97 7.50 6.76
N TYR A 7 -10.24 7.00 7.97
CA TYR A 7 -10.93 5.72 8.14
C TYR A 7 -12.39 5.77 7.67
N GLN A 8 -13.07 6.90 7.89
CA GLN A 8 -14.45 7.08 7.43
C GLN A 8 -14.56 7.06 5.90
N VAL A 9 -13.63 7.68 5.18
CA VAL A 9 -13.59 7.65 3.70
C VAL A 9 -13.30 6.25 3.18
N PHE A 10 -12.39 5.51 3.81
CA PHE A 10 -12.10 4.13 3.42
C PHE A 10 -13.32 3.22 3.58
N LEU A 11 -14.02 3.35 4.72
CA LEU A 11 -15.26 2.60 4.97
C LEU A 11 -16.36 2.96 3.96
N SER A 12 -16.55 4.24 3.63
CA SER A 12 -17.58 4.63 2.67
C SER A 12 -17.30 4.07 1.27
N VAL A 13 -16.05 4.07 0.82
CA VAL A 13 -15.64 3.46 -0.46
C VAL A 13 -15.93 1.96 -0.48
N ILE A 14 -15.60 1.24 0.60
CA ILE A 14 -15.90 -0.20 0.70
C ILE A 14 -17.41 -0.46 0.65
N ILE A 15 -18.19 0.32 1.38
CA ILE A 15 -19.65 0.18 1.40
C ILE A 15 -20.24 0.43 0.01
N LEU A 16 -19.79 1.47 -0.69
CA LEU A 16 -20.21 1.75 -2.06
C LEU A 16 -19.83 0.61 -3.01
N PHE A 17 -18.60 0.12 -2.93
CA PHE A 17 -18.14 -1.01 -3.74
C PHE A 17 -18.97 -2.27 -3.50
N LEU A 18 -19.23 -2.63 -2.23
CA LEU A 18 -20.08 -3.76 -1.88
C LEU A 18 -21.52 -3.57 -2.36
N SER A 19 -22.05 -2.35 -2.30
CA SER A 19 -23.40 -2.03 -2.79
C SER A 19 -23.49 -2.22 -4.31
N ILE A 20 -22.50 -1.75 -5.06
CA ILE A 20 -22.40 -1.95 -6.51
C ILE A 20 -22.29 -3.44 -6.83
N TRP A 21 -21.44 -4.18 -6.11
CA TRP A 21 -21.28 -5.62 -6.29
C TRP A 21 -22.57 -6.40 -6.01
N LYS A 22 -23.29 -6.06 -4.94
CA LYS A 22 -24.60 -6.65 -4.65
C LYS A 22 -25.63 -6.38 -5.76
N ASN A 23 -25.65 -5.16 -6.30
CA ASN A 23 -26.51 -4.82 -7.44
C ASN A 23 -26.12 -5.61 -8.70
N ALA A 24 -24.81 -5.80 -8.93
CA ALA A 24 -24.34 -6.63 -10.04
C ALA A 24 -24.75 -8.10 -9.89
N LEU A 25 -24.75 -8.64 -8.67
CA LEU A 25 -25.21 -10.00 -8.37
C LEU A 25 -26.73 -10.15 -8.50
N ALA A 26 -27.49 -9.11 -8.15
CA ALA A 26 -28.96 -9.11 -8.30
C ALA A 26 -29.41 -9.01 -9.76
N ASN A 27 -28.61 -8.40 -10.64
CA ASN A 27 -28.97 -8.14 -12.03
C ASN A 27 -28.07 -8.87 -13.04
N THR A 28 -27.63 -10.09 -12.70
CA THR A 28 -26.74 -10.92 -13.53
C THR A 28 -27.29 -11.16 -14.94
N VAL A 29 -28.60 -11.35 -15.06
CA VAL A 29 -29.28 -11.58 -16.35
C VAL A 29 -29.18 -10.38 -17.29
N SER A 30 -29.27 -9.15 -16.77
CA SER A 30 -29.12 -7.93 -17.57
C SER A 30 -27.67 -7.72 -18.01
N LEU A 31 -26.72 -7.98 -17.10
CA LEU A 31 -25.28 -7.89 -17.37
C LEU A 31 -24.80 -8.95 -18.38
N GLN A 32 -25.37 -10.16 -18.34
CA GLN A 32 -25.05 -11.24 -19.28
C GLN A 32 -25.37 -10.86 -20.73
N ARG A 33 -26.39 -10.04 -20.97
CA ARG A 33 -26.75 -9.59 -22.33
C ARG A 33 -25.74 -8.60 -22.91
N SER A 34 -25.03 -7.86 -22.06
CA SER A 34 -24.08 -6.82 -22.48
C SER A 34 -22.65 -7.34 -22.67
N LEU A 35 -22.34 -8.53 -22.15
CA LEU A 35 -20.99 -9.11 -22.22
C LEU A 35 -20.91 -10.17 -23.35
N PRO A 36 -19.87 -10.13 -24.21
CA PRO A 36 -19.72 -11.07 -25.32
C PRO A 36 -19.22 -12.47 -24.91
N PHE A 37 -19.15 -12.76 -23.61
CA PHE A 37 -18.58 -14.01 -23.07
C PHE A 37 -19.64 -15.07 -22.76
N SER A 38 -19.22 -16.33 -22.71
CA SER A 38 -20.06 -17.49 -22.36
C SER A 38 -20.81 -17.27 -21.04
N PRO A 39 -22.10 -17.68 -20.92
CA PRO A 39 -22.91 -17.47 -19.73
C PRO A 39 -22.27 -18.04 -18.45
N SER A 40 -21.66 -19.22 -18.55
CA SER A 40 -20.98 -19.87 -17.42
C SER A 40 -19.78 -19.09 -16.89
N THR A 41 -19.03 -18.42 -17.77
CA THR A 41 -17.83 -17.66 -17.37
C THR A 41 -18.21 -16.34 -16.69
N ASN A 42 -19.29 -15.69 -17.15
CA ASN A 42 -19.76 -14.43 -16.57
C ASN A 42 -20.23 -14.59 -15.13
N GLU A 43 -20.97 -15.66 -14.83
CA GLU A 43 -21.47 -15.95 -13.48
C GLU A 43 -20.33 -16.12 -12.48
N VAL A 44 -19.29 -16.88 -12.87
CA VAL A 44 -18.10 -17.09 -12.04
C VAL A 44 -17.38 -15.75 -11.83
N ILE A 45 -17.13 -14.97 -12.88
CA ILE A 45 -16.41 -13.70 -12.75
C ILE A 45 -17.15 -12.71 -11.84
N ILE A 46 -18.47 -12.57 -11.97
CA ILE A 46 -19.27 -11.63 -11.16
C ILE A 46 -19.30 -12.09 -9.69
N THR A 47 -19.40 -13.40 -9.44
CA THR A 47 -19.45 -13.97 -8.09
C THR A 47 -18.10 -13.82 -7.37
N TYR A 48 -17.01 -14.08 -8.06
CA TYR A 48 -15.65 -14.04 -7.50
C TYR A 48 -14.95 -12.67 -7.66
N LEU A 49 -15.63 -11.67 -8.24
CA LEU A 49 -15.12 -10.30 -8.44
C LEU A 49 -14.42 -9.69 -7.20
N PRO A 50 -14.99 -9.73 -5.98
CA PRO A 50 -14.32 -9.17 -4.80
C PRO A 50 -13.04 -9.92 -4.44
N ILE A 51 -12.96 -11.23 -4.68
CA ILE A 51 -11.77 -12.03 -4.41
C ILE A 51 -10.66 -11.66 -5.40
N TRP A 52 -10.98 -11.52 -6.69
CA TRP A 52 -10.04 -11.02 -7.70
C TRP A 52 -9.52 -9.63 -7.36
N ALA A 53 -10.38 -8.72 -6.89
CA ALA A 53 -9.98 -7.39 -6.45
C ALA A 53 -9.00 -7.42 -5.27
N LEU A 54 -9.23 -8.29 -4.27
CA LEU A 54 -8.33 -8.47 -3.13
C LEU A 54 -6.97 -9.06 -3.55
N ILE A 55 -6.96 -10.03 -4.47
CA ILE A 55 -5.71 -10.62 -4.98
C ILE A 55 -4.86 -9.56 -5.68
N ILE A 56 -5.46 -8.77 -6.57
CA ILE A 56 -4.74 -7.70 -7.28
C ILE A 56 -4.22 -6.64 -6.30
N LEU A 57 -5.04 -6.24 -5.33
CA LEU A 57 -4.64 -5.30 -4.29
C LEU A 57 -3.49 -5.87 -3.43
N GLY A 58 -3.55 -7.16 -3.08
CA GLY A 58 -2.50 -7.85 -2.34
C GLY A 58 -1.18 -7.92 -3.12
N ILE A 59 -1.24 -8.26 -4.40
CA ILE A 59 -0.06 -8.26 -5.29
C ILE A 59 0.51 -6.85 -5.42
N TYR A 60 -0.34 -5.84 -5.61
CA TYR A 60 0.09 -4.44 -5.67
C TYR A 60 0.76 -3.99 -4.37
N ALA A 61 0.19 -4.35 -3.20
CA ALA A 61 0.78 -4.06 -1.91
C ALA A 61 2.16 -4.72 -1.77
N LEU A 62 2.26 -6.02 -2.07
CA LEU A 62 3.53 -6.76 -2.05
C LEU A 62 4.56 -6.16 -3.01
N ALA A 63 4.17 -5.87 -4.25
CA ALA A 63 5.04 -5.26 -5.25
C ALA A 63 5.51 -3.87 -4.80
N SER A 64 4.63 -3.06 -4.21
CA SER A 64 4.99 -1.72 -3.71
C SER A 64 6.00 -1.79 -2.55
N VAL A 65 5.88 -2.80 -1.69
CA VAL A 65 6.85 -3.05 -0.61
C VAL A 65 8.15 -3.56 -1.18
N LEU A 66 8.13 -4.52 -2.12
CA LEU A 66 9.32 -5.05 -2.78
C LEU A 66 10.09 -3.98 -3.54
N VAL A 67 9.41 -3.10 -4.27
CA VAL A 67 10.04 -1.96 -4.97
C VAL A 67 10.72 -1.06 -3.95
N ARG A 68 10.02 -0.66 -2.88
CA ARG A 68 10.61 0.18 -1.82
C ARG A 68 11.81 -0.49 -1.15
N VAL A 69 11.71 -1.77 -0.83
CA VAL A 69 12.80 -2.58 -0.23
C VAL A 69 13.99 -2.69 -1.18
N ALA A 70 13.76 -2.92 -2.48
CA ALA A 70 14.82 -2.92 -3.47
C ALA A 70 15.48 -1.53 -3.62
N THR A 71 14.71 -0.44 -3.50
CA THR A 71 15.25 0.93 -3.52
C THR A 71 15.96 1.33 -2.21
N PHE A 72 15.83 0.55 -1.12
CA PHE A 72 16.62 0.77 0.10
C PHE A 72 18.09 0.33 -0.03
N GLU A 73 18.50 -0.29 -1.14
CA GLU A 73 19.91 -0.57 -1.44
C GLU A 73 20.72 0.72 -1.70
N ASP A 74 20.07 1.83 -2.07
CA ASP A 74 20.69 3.16 -2.12
C ASP A 74 20.81 3.80 -0.72
N CYS A 75 21.22 2.99 0.26
CA CYS A 75 21.74 3.43 1.55
C CYS A 75 23.21 3.88 1.43
N SER A 76 23.62 4.46 0.29
CA SER A 76 24.89 5.20 0.23
C SER A 76 24.65 6.68 0.50
N GLU A 77 23.57 7.27 -0.03
CA GLU A 77 23.36 8.72 0.05
C GLU A 77 22.76 9.17 1.38
N ALA A 78 21.79 8.42 1.93
CA ALA A 78 21.19 8.72 3.23
C ALA A 78 22.12 8.41 4.42
N ALA A 79 22.95 7.36 4.32
CA ALA A 79 23.94 7.02 5.33
C ALA A 79 25.11 8.02 5.37
N VAL A 80 25.53 8.56 4.21
CA VAL A 80 26.57 9.60 4.14
C VAL A 80 26.10 10.91 4.76
N GLN A 81 24.85 11.33 4.52
CA GLN A 81 24.30 12.54 5.14
C GLN A 81 24.18 12.40 6.66
N LEU A 82 23.70 11.24 7.15
CA LEU A 82 23.63 10.97 8.60
C LEU A 82 25.02 10.84 9.24
N GLY A 83 25.99 10.23 8.53
CA GLY A 83 27.37 10.09 9.00
C GLY A 83 28.06 11.43 9.20
N ARG A 84 27.82 12.39 8.31
CA ARG A 84 28.35 13.76 8.44
C ARG A 84 27.78 14.49 9.65
N GLU A 85 26.48 14.36 9.92
CA GLU A 85 25.86 14.93 11.12
C GLU A 85 26.42 14.31 12.42
N ILE A 86 26.73 13.00 12.42
CA ILE A 86 27.38 12.31 13.54
C ILE A 86 28.81 12.82 13.75
N GLU A 87 29.58 13.04 12.69
CA GLU A 87 30.95 13.53 12.77
C GLU A 87 31.01 14.99 13.25
N GLU A 88 30.11 15.85 12.76
CA GLU A 88 29.95 17.22 13.25
C GLU A 88 29.51 17.24 14.72
N ALA A 89 28.59 16.36 15.13
CA ALA A 89 28.21 16.22 16.53
C ALA A 89 29.38 15.75 17.41
N LYS A 90 30.21 14.81 16.94
CA LYS A 90 31.42 14.34 17.63
C LYS A 90 32.46 15.46 17.77
N LEU A 91 32.71 16.24 16.73
CA LEU A 91 33.62 17.39 16.78
C LEU A 91 33.12 18.46 17.75
N ARG A 92 31.81 18.74 17.76
CA ARG A 92 31.19 19.66 18.73
C ARG A 92 31.21 19.12 20.16
N LEU A 93 31.21 17.81 20.37
CA LEU A 93 31.34 17.19 21.69
C LEU A 93 32.79 17.21 22.18
N LYS A 94 33.76 16.95 21.30
CA LYS A 94 35.20 17.05 21.60
C LYS A 94 35.61 18.49 21.94
N GLY A 95 35.08 19.48 21.23
CA GLY A 95 35.27 20.91 21.55
C GLY A 95 34.65 21.34 22.89
N ARG A 96 33.74 20.53 23.46
CA ARG A 96 33.16 20.73 24.80
C ARG A 96 33.86 19.91 25.90
N GLY A 97 35.01 19.30 25.61
CA GLY A 97 35.86 18.64 26.60
C GLY A 97 35.44 17.22 27.01
N PHE A 98 34.51 16.59 26.28
CA PHE A 98 34.13 15.20 26.53
C PHE A 98 34.98 14.25 25.67
N GLU A 99 35.98 13.61 26.27
CA GLU A 99 36.65 12.44 25.70
C GLU A 99 35.72 11.23 25.88
N LEU A 100 35.14 10.74 24.80
CA LEU A 100 34.42 9.46 24.82
C LEU A 100 35.46 8.36 25.02
N LEU A 101 35.50 7.80 26.23
CA LEU A 101 36.18 6.55 26.52
C LEU A 101 35.55 5.46 25.64
N GLN A 102 36.24 5.10 24.57
CA GLN A 102 35.93 3.93 23.77
C GLN A 102 36.26 2.69 24.61
N GLY A 103 35.23 2.01 25.10
CA GLY A 103 35.27 0.63 25.57
C GLY A 103 34.38 -0.21 24.67
#